data_AF-A0A957EY69-F1
#
_entry.id   AF-A0A957EY69-F1
#
_cell.length_a   1.000
_cell.length_b   1.000
_cell.length_c   1.000
_cell.angle_alpha   90.00
_cell.angle_beta   90.00
_cell.angle_gamma   90.00
#
_symmetry.space_group_name_H-M   'P 1'
#
loop_
_entity.id
_entity.type
_entity.pdbx_description
1 polymer ?
#
loop_
_entity_poly.entity_id
_entity_poly.type
_entity_poly.pdbx_seq_one_letter_code
_entity_poly.pdbx_strand_id
1 'polypeptide(L)'
;MPNDTELMVVRDDEVKGGWTQAVEKRMAQIMEQAKSAPAAKLAEPLLWWEVFAIGPFQAGANTVPPADLGDQPLLPHRIIQAGEEATILTVVFLNPNFPRATLSACDIITRFGAQIELNYITSNMQTMQPAPELSKSFCLETKLNQCWYVHEYTFTPTEPACLYETNICARICNCDDIPIQPFGAFVRWVFDLDFDLFFGSPSLEFNRPIRFMVSDFQKGCQTCS
;
A
#
# COMPACT_ATOMS: atom_id res chain seq x y z
N MET A 1 -26.91 41.04 -2.32
CA MET A 1 -28.23 40.51 -1.89
C MET A 1 -29.17 40.71 -3.06
N PRO A 2 -30.00 39.75 -3.49
CA PRO A 2 -30.53 38.60 -2.75
C PRO A 2 -30.19 37.21 -3.35
N ASN A 3 -30.56 36.18 -2.57
CA ASN A 3 -30.67 34.76 -2.91
C ASN A 3 -31.68 34.52 -4.04
N ASP A 4 -31.54 33.39 -4.75
CA ASP A 4 -32.59 32.37 -4.80
C ASP A 4 -32.03 31.02 -5.29
N THR A 5 -32.13 30.03 -4.41
CA THR A 5 -31.84 28.63 -4.68
C THR A 5 -33.07 28.01 -5.31
N GLU A 6 -33.14 27.96 -6.63
CA GLU A 6 -34.16 27.20 -7.33
C GLU A 6 -33.68 25.75 -7.50
N LEU A 7 -34.02 24.92 -6.51
CA LEU A 7 -34.03 23.47 -6.63
C LEU A 7 -35.04 23.10 -7.74
N MET A 8 -34.56 22.89 -8.96
CA MET A 8 -35.36 22.26 -10.01
C MET A 8 -35.62 20.80 -9.63
N VAL A 9 -36.76 20.57 -8.97
CA VAL A 9 -37.40 19.27 -8.89
C VAL A 9 -37.81 18.88 -10.31
N VAL A 10 -37.02 18.02 -10.94
CA VAL A 10 -37.39 17.42 -12.23
C VAL A 10 -38.53 16.45 -11.94
N ARG A 11 -39.74 16.80 -12.40
CA ARG A 11 -40.89 15.89 -12.45
C ARG A 11 -40.62 14.80 -13.50
N ASP A 12 -40.97 13.56 -13.16
CA ASP A 12 -40.56 12.30 -13.79
C ASP A 12 -41.01 12.06 -15.26
N ASP A 13 -41.55 13.04 -15.97
CA ASP A 13 -42.39 12.74 -17.14
C ASP A 13 -41.84 13.21 -18.52
N GLU A 14 -40.65 13.84 -18.61
CA GLU A 14 -40.11 14.35 -19.89
C GLU A 14 -38.69 13.86 -20.26
N VAL A 15 -38.34 12.62 -19.92
CA VAL A 15 -37.03 12.03 -20.23
C VAL A 15 -37.10 11.05 -21.42
N LYS A 16 -37.33 11.54 -22.64
CA LYS A 16 -36.99 10.79 -23.87
C LYS A 16 -36.55 11.72 -25.01
N GLY A 17 -35.23 11.91 -25.13
CA GLY A 17 -34.61 12.44 -26.37
C GLY A 17 -33.51 13.49 -26.21
N GLY A 18 -33.41 14.18 -25.06
CA GLY A 18 -32.44 15.28 -24.87
C GLY A 18 -31.08 14.88 -24.29
N TRP A 19 -30.99 13.72 -23.62
CA TRP A 19 -29.78 13.31 -22.90
C TRP A 19 -28.63 12.96 -23.84
N THR A 20 -28.91 12.32 -24.98
CA THR A 20 -27.87 11.93 -25.94
C THR A 20 -27.18 13.17 -26.51
N GLN A 21 -27.94 14.18 -26.95
CA GLN A 21 -27.36 15.44 -27.45
C GLN A 21 -26.69 16.26 -26.35
N ALA A 22 -27.24 16.28 -25.13
CA ALA A 22 -26.60 16.96 -24.00
C ALA A 22 -25.27 16.31 -23.62
N VAL A 23 -25.21 14.97 -23.64
CA VAL A 23 -23.99 14.18 -23.38
C VAL A 23 -22.98 14.34 -24.51
N GLU A 24 -23.41 14.27 -25.78
CA GLU A 24 -22.52 14.48 -26.94
C GLU A 24 -21.91 15.88 -26.94
N LYS A 25 -22.71 16.91 -26.66
CA LYS A 25 -22.24 18.30 -26.56
C LYS A 25 -21.30 18.48 -25.38
N ARG A 26 -21.57 17.83 -24.23
CA ARG A 26 -20.68 17.84 -23.07
C ARG A 26 -19.37 17.11 -23.35
N MET A 27 -19.42 15.97 -24.04
CA MET A 27 -18.23 15.21 -24.45
C MET A 27 -17.39 15.96 -25.49
N ALA A 28 -18.02 16.64 -26.45
CA ALA A 28 -17.31 17.50 -27.41
C ALA A 28 -16.61 18.68 -26.71
N GLN A 29 -17.26 19.30 -25.72
CA GLN A 29 -16.65 20.35 -24.90
C GLN A 29 -15.50 19.83 -24.03
N ILE A 30 -15.66 18.65 -23.43
CA ILE A 30 -14.59 17.98 -22.66
C ILE A 30 -13.42 17.62 -23.57
N MET A 31 -13.68 17.13 -24.78
CA MET A 31 -12.65 16.79 -25.75
C MET A 31 -11.90 18.01 -26.29
N GLU A 32 -12.56 19.14 -26.54
CA GLU A 32 -11.86 20.39 -26.90
C GLU A 32 -11.08 20.99 -25.73
N GLN A 33 -11.63 20.91 -24.51
CA GLN A 33 -10.86 21.25 -23.31
C GLN A 33 -9.63 20.33 -23.15
N ALA A 34 -9.77 19.03 -23.42
CA ALA A 34 -8.68 18.06 -23.34
C ALA A 34 -7.61 18.26 -24.44
N LYS A 35 -7.98 18.74 -25.63
CA LYS A 35 -7.02 19.11 -26.69
C LYS A 35 -6.20 20.35 -26.35
N SER A 36 -6.78 21.28 -25.59
CA SER A 36 -6.10 22.50 -25.11
C SER A 36 -5.44 22.34 -23.74
N ALA A 37 -5.74 21.26 -23.02
CA ALA A 37 -5.12 20.96 -21.74
C ALA A 37 -3.67 20.53 -21.98
N PRO A 38 -2.68 21.08 -21.25
CA PRO A 38 -1.35 20.47 -21.23
C PRO A 38 -1.54 19.00 -20.87
N ALA A 39 -0.96 18.10 -21.68
CA ALA A 39 -1.08 16.66 -21.51
C ALA A 39 -0.98 16.35 -20.03
N ALA A 40 -2.07 15.86 -19.43
CA ALA A 40 -2.06 15.50 -18.04
C ALA A 40 -0.88 14.57 -17.85
N LYS A 41 0.14 15.02 -17.12
CA LYS A 41 1.18 14.12 -16.63
C LYS A 41 0.42 13.15 -15.74
N LEU A 42 0.04 12.00 -16.29
CA LEU A 42 -0.46 10.90 -15.48
C LEU A 42 0.58 10.72 -14.37
N ALA A 43 0.15 10.98 -13.14
CA ALA A 43 1.05 10.99 -11.99
C ALA A 43 1.53 9.58 -11.63
N GLU A 44 1.03 8.55 -12.31
CA GLU A 44 1.32 7.15 -12.05
C GLU A 44 1.53 6.40 -13.39
N PRO A 45 2.69 5.76 -13.60
CA PRO A 45 2.95 4.95 -14.77
C PRO A 45 2.31 3.57 -14.56
N LEU A 46 1.02 3.47 -14.91
CA LEU A 46 0.20 2.25 -14.77
C LEU A 46 0.91 1.02 -15.34
N LEU A 47 0.97 -0.06 -14.56
CA LEU A 47 1.56 -1.36 -14.92
C LEU A 47 3.09 -1.37 -15.07
N TRP A 48 3.81 -0.26 -14.82
CA TRP A 48 5.28 -0.26 -14.89
C TRP A 48 5.89 -0.92 -13.67
N TRP A 49 5.32 -0.68 -12.50
CA TRP A 49 5.84 -1.18 -11.24
C TRP A 49 4.74 -1.23 -10.18
N GLU A 50 4.98 -2.01 -9.13
CA GLU A 50 4.08 -2.19 -8.00
C GLU A 50 4.90 -2.45 -6.74
N VAL A 51 4.34 -2.09 -5.58
CA VAL A 51 4.92 -2.45 -4.28
C VAL A 51 3.87 -3.19 -3.46
N PHE A 52 4.25 -4.34 -2.92
CA PHE A 52 3.41 -5.11 -2.01
C PHE A 52 4.19 -5.51 -0.77
N ALA A 53 3.49 -5.85 0.30
CA ALA A 53 4.10 -6.28 1.54
C ALA A 53 3.57 -7.65 2.00
N ILE A 54 4.32 -8.28 2.87
CA ILE A 54 3.99 -9.54 3.54
C ILE A 54 4.28 -9.35 5.02
N GLY A 55 3.33 -9.74 5.87
CA GLY A 55 3.48 -9.71 7.33
C GLY A 55 2.62 -8.66 8.06
N PRO A 56 2.96 -8.34 9.31
CA PRO A 56 4.23 -8.66 9.96
C PRO A 56 4.32 -10.15 10.32
N PHE A 57 5.50 -10.69 10.60
CA PHE A 57 5.65 -12.05 11.13
C PHE A 57 6.80 -12.12 12.15
N GLN A 58 6.69 -13.02 13.11
CA GLN A 58 7.72 -13.22 14.13
C GLN A 58 8.59 -14.43 13.79
N ALA A 59 9.88 -14.38 14.13
CA ALA A 59 10.80 -15.48 13.90
C ALA A 59 10.35 -16.76 14.63
N GLY A 60 10.37 -17.90 13.93
CA GLY A 60 9.88 -19.17 14.47
C GLY A 60 8.39 -19.45 14.22
N ALA A 61 7.64 -18.49 13.68
CA ALA A 61 6.30 -18.74 13.15
C ALA A 61 6.41 -19.44 11.77
N ASN A 62 5.81 -20.63 11.65
CA ASN A 62 5.83 -21.40 10.40
C ASN A 62 4.93 -20.75 9.34
N THR A 63 5.46 -20.55 8.12
CA THR A 63 4.76 -19.95 6.97
C THR A 63 3.85 -20.94 6.20
N VAL A 64 3.76 -22.19 6.65
CA VAL A 64 3.00 -23.26 6.01
C VAL A 64 1.96 -23.76 7.02
N PRO A 65 0.67 -23.88 6.65
CA PRO A 65 -0.32 -24.57 7.49
C PRO A 65 0.22 -25.96 7.85
N PRO A 66 0.04 -26.43 9.09
CA PRO A 66 0.47 -27.76 9.46
C PRO A 66 -0.51 -28.72 8.79
N ALA A 67 -0.16 -29.16 7.58
CA ALA A 67 -0.78 -30.33 6.97
C ALA A 67 -0.53 -31.58 7.85
N ASP A 68 0.52 -31.53 8.68
CA ASP A 68 0.85 -32.52 9.69
C ASP A 68 1.00 -31.82 11.05
N LEU A 69 0.07 -32.08 11.97
CA LEU A 69 0.18 -31.67 13.38
C LEU A 69 1.36 -32.42 14.04
N GLY A 70 2.56 -31.87 13.90
CA GLY A 70 3.58 -31.94 14.95
C GLY A 70 3.27 -30.90 16.03
N ASP A 71 3.84 -31.09 17.22
CA ASP A 71 3.63 -30.29 18.46
C ASP A 71 4.07 -28.81 18.37
N GLN A 72 4.02 -28.18 17.20
CA GLN A 72 4.49 -26.81 17.00
C GLN A 72 3.31 -25.83 16.94
N PRO A 73 3.22 -24.88 17.88
CA PRO A 73 2.12 -23.94 17.91
C PRO A 73 2.13 -23.05 16.67
N LEU A 74 0.99 -22.97 16.00
CA LEU A 74 0.70 -21.90 15.06
C LEU A 74 0.69 -20.59 15.84
N LEU A 75 1.57 -19.65 15.50
CA LEU A 75 1.60 -18.35 16.18
C LEU A 75 0.83 -17.32 15.35
N PRO A 76 -0.07 -16.53 15.97
CA PRO A 76 -0.71 -15.41 15.31
C PRO A 76 0.32 -14.34 14.96
N HIS A 77 0.25 -13.81 13.76
CA HIS A 77 1.16 -12.81 13.22
C HIS A 77 0.69 -11.37 13.49
N ARG A 78 -0.59 -11.18 13.80
CA ARG A 78 -1.19 -9.89 14.17
C ARG A 78 -0.99 -9.47 15.63
N ILE A 79 -0.60 -10.36 16.55
CA ILE A 79 -0.40 -10.04 17.96
C ILE A 79 1.06 -10.26 18.33
N ILE A 80 1.79 -9.18 18.56
CA ILE A 80 3.23 -9.20 18.87
C ILE A 80 3.40 -8.94 20.37
N GLN A 81 4.21 -9.75 21.04
CA GLN A 81 4.56 -9.48 22.43
C GLN A 81 5.56 -8.32 22.51
N ALA A 82 5.36 -7.42 23.47
CA ALA A 82 6.29 -6.32 23.72
C ALA A 82 7.70 -6.86 24.02
N GLY A 83 8.68 -6.37 23.27
CA GLY A 83 10.08 -6.80 23.34
C GLY A 83 10.45 -7.96 22.40
N GLU A 84 9.50 -8.54 21.67
CA GLU A 84 9.78 -9.55 20.64
C GLU A 84 9.95 -8.93 19.25
N GLU A 85 10.81 -9.52 18.43
CA GLU A 85 11.04 -9.06 17.07
C GLU A 85 9.89 -9.48 16.14
N ALA A 86 9.54 -8.58 15.24
CA ALA A 86 8.64 -8.83 14.12
C ALA A 86 9.22 -8.22 12.83
N THR A 87 8.85 -8.81 11.70
CA THR A 87 9.43 -8.52 10.40
C THR A 87 8.34 -8.26 9.37
N ILE A 88 8.53 -7.23 8.54
CA ILE A 88 7.74 -6.96 7.34
C ILE A 88 8.65 -7.18 6.13
N LEU A 89 8.21 -7.98 5.17
CA LEU A 89 8.86 -8.08 3.86
C LEU A 89 8.14 -7.15 2.88
N THR A 90 8.91 -6.32 2.20
CA THR A 90 8.41 -5.45 1.13
C THR A 90 9.01 -5.87 -0.18
N VAL A 91 8.16 -6.07 -1.18
CA VAL A 91 8.58 -6.45 -2.53
C VAL A 91 8.26 -5.30 -3.48
N VAL A 92 9.29 -4.81 -4.14
CA VAL A 92 9.17 -3.87 -5.26
C VAL A 92 9.30 -4.67 -6.54
N PHE A 93 8.23 -4.70 -7.32
CA PHE A 93 8.17 -5.38 -8.61
C PHE A 93 8.24 -4.35 -9.74
N LEU A 94 9.19 -4.51 -10.64
CA LEU A 94 9.29 -3.75 -11.89
C LEU A 94 8.85 -4.67 -13.03
N ASN A 95 7.87 -4.26 -13.82
CA ASN A 95 7.28 -5.12 -14.83
C ASN A 95 8.30 -5.40 -15.96
N PRO A 96 8.75 -6.65 -16.15
CA PRO A 96 9.69 -6.99 -17.21
C PRO A 96 9.05 -6.96 -18.60
N ASN A 97 7.73 -6.87 -18.67
CA ASN A 97 6.94 -6.96 -19.90
C ASN A 97 6.24 -5.65 -20.28
N PHE A 98 6.47 -4.56 -19.56
CA PHE A 98 5.86 -3.26 -19.82
C PHE A 98 6.84 -2.12 -19.50
N PRO A 99 6.85 -0.99 -20.23
CA PRO A 99 6.10 -0.67 -21.44
C PRO A 99 6.76 -1.34 -22.67
N ARG A 100 6.14 -2.37 -23.25
CA ARG A 100 6.74 -3.14 -24.36
C ARG A 100 6.82 -2.29 -25.64
N ALA A 101 8.00 -1.75 -25.91
CA ALA A 101 8.40 -1.23 -27.23
C ALA A 101 9.85 -1.64 -27.56
N THR A 102 10.79 -1.44 -26.65
CA THR A 102 12.22 -1.83 -26.78
C THR A 102 12.94 -2.01 -25.45
N LEU A 103 12.40 -1.45 -24.37
CA LEU A 103 12.94 -1.52 -23.01
C LEU A 103 11.77 -1.79 -22.04
N SER A 104 11.98 -2.63 -21.04
CA SER A 104 11.04 -2.90 -19.94
C SER A 104 11.14 -1.83 -18.84
N ALA A 105 10.23 -1.85 -17.87
CA ALA A 105 10.30 -0.95 -16.72
C ALA A 105 11.57 -1.16 -15.91
N CYS A 106 12.03 -2.41 -15.75
CA CYS A 106 13.32 -2.66 -15.10
C CYS A 106 14.49 -2.13 -15.93
N ASP A 107 14.47 -2.23 -17.25
CA ASP A 107 15.50 -1.60 -18.09
C ASP A 107 15.52 -0.08 -17.93
N ILE A 108 14.34 0.55 -17.94
CA ILE A 108 14.21 2.00 -17.89
C ILE A 108 14.64 2.53 -16.53
N ILE A 109 14.06 2.00 -15.45
CA ILE A 109 14.28 2.48 -14.08
C ILE A 109 15.74 2.31 -13.66
N THR A 110 16.34 1.15 -13.95
CA THR A 110 17.71 0.85 -13.52
C THR A 110 18.77 1.64 -14.29
N ARG A 111 18.48 2.09 -15.53
CA ARG A 111 19.40 2.90 -16.35
C ARG A 111 19.56 4.34 -15.87
N PHE A 112 18.63 4.86 -15.08
CA PHE A 112 18.77 6.18 -14.47
C PHE A 112 19.70 6.19 -13.25
N GLY A 113 20.36 5.06 -12.96
CA GLY A 113 21.14 4.86 -11.72
C GLY A 113 20.28 5.07 -10.48
N ALA A 114 19.02 4.64 -10.58
CA ALA A 114 18.01 4.98 -9.61
C ALA A 114 18.22 4.26 -8.27
N GLN A 115 17.72 4.86 -7.19
CA GLN A 115 17.48 4.18 -5.92
C GLN A 115 15.98 4.10 -5.68
N ILE A 116 15.52 3.10 -4.94
CA ILE A 116 14.13 3.02 -4.49
C ILE A 116 14.11 3.35 -3.00
N GLU A 117 13.56 4.52 -2.66
CA GLU A 117 13.28 4.91 -1.29
C GLU A 117 12.03 4.16 -0.80
N LEU A 118 12.14 3.48 0.33
CA LEU A 118 11.03 2.88 1.08
C LEU A 118 10.88 3.59 2.41
N ASN A 119 9.67 4.05 2.72
CA ASN A 119 9.32 4.70 3.97
C ASN A 119 8.23 3.90 4.68
N TYR A 120 8.58 3.26 5.78
CA TYR A 120 7.69 2.61 6.74
C TYR A 120 7.25 3.66 7.75
N ILE A 121 5.97 3.99 7.75
CA ILE A 121 5.37 5.00 8.61
C ILE A 121 4.37 4.28 9.51
N THR A 122 4.73 4.17 10.78
CA THR A 122 3.92 3.47 11.78
C THR A 122 3.26 4.46 12.72
N SER A 123 1.98 4.23 13.03
CA SER A 123 1.21 5.03 13.97
C SER A 123 0.47 4.14 14.97
N ASN A 124 0.40 4.60 16.21
CA ASN A 124 -0.49 4.05 17.22
C ASN A 124 -1.90 4.60 16.96
N MET A 125 -2.81 3.73 16.51
CA MET A 125 -4.17 4.12 16.14
C MET A 125 -5.09 4.27 17.34
N GLN A 126 -4.69 3.80 18.52
CA GLN A 126 -5.41 4.05 19.77
C GLN A 126 -5.24 5.50 20.24
N THR A 127 -4.03 6.05 20.09
CA THR A 127 -3.72 7.44 20.48
C THR A 127 -3.69 8.41 19.31
N MET A 128 -3.78 7.90 18.07
CA MET A 128 -3.64 8.66 16.82
C MET A 128 -2.30 9.41 16.74
N GLN A 129 -1.24 8.85 17.32
CA GLN A 129 0.11 9.42 17.31
C GLN A 129 1.06 8.58 16.46
N PRO A 130 2.05 9.20 15.80
CA PRO A 130 3.14 8.47 15.17
C PRO A 130 3.90 7.61 16.20
N ALA A 131 4.39 6.45 15.75
CA ALA A 131 5.29 5.57 16.47
C ALA A 131 6.66 5.59 15.76
N PRO A 132 7.48 6.64 15.96
CA PRO A 132 8.72 6.84 15.22
C PRO A 132 9.75 5.72 15.45
N GLU A 133 9.72 5.07 16.61
CA GLU A 133 10.55 3.91 16.96
C GLU A 133 10.24 2.67 16.12
N LEU A 134 9.02 2.60 15.56
CA LEU A 134 8.55 1.55 14.64
C LEU A 134 8.49 2.03 13.19
N SER A 135 9.05 3.21 12.90
CA SER A 135 9.11 3.79 11.57
C SER A 135 10.54 3.71 11.02
N LYS A 136 10.68 3.59 9.71
CA LYS A 136 11.99 3.40 9.06
C LYS A 136 11.98 3.96 7.65
N SER A 137 13.10 4.56 7.26
CA SER A 137 13.40 4.88 5.85
C SER A 137 14.59 4.05 5.40
N PHE A 138 14.55 3.56 4.17
CA PHE A 138 15.61 2.77 3.57
C PHE A 138 15.69 3.00 2.06
N CYS A 139 16.90 3.04 1.50
CA CYS A 139 17.12 3.16 0.06
C CYS A 139 17.66 1.84 -0.49
N LEU A 140 16.93 1.23 -1.41
CA LEU A 140 17.39 0.08 -2.19
C LEU A 140 18.17 0.57 -3.42
N GLU A 141 19.40 0.09 -3.56
CA GLU A 141 20.15 0.30 -4.80
C GLU A 141 19.54 -0.52 -5.94
N THR A 142 19.20 0.14 -7.06
CA THR A 142 18.76 -0.59 -8.25
C THR A 142 19.94 -1.18 -9.00
N LYS A 143 19.75 -2.36 -9.58
CA LYS A 143 20.77 -3.05 -10.39
C LYS A 143 20.24 -3.28 -11.79
N LEU A 144 21.11 -3.11 -12.78
CA LEU A 144 20.76 -3.32 -14.17
C LEU A 144 20.17 -4.73 -14.38
N ASN A 145 19.05 -4.81 -15.11
CA ASN A 145 18.28 -6.02 -15.40
C ASN A 145 17.63 -6.71 -14.18
N GLN A 146 17.66 -6.10 -12.99
CA GLN A 146 16.93 -6.62 -11.84
C GLN A 146 15.51 -6.04 -11.81
N CYS A 147 14.53 -6.93 -11.92
CA CYS A 147 13.11 -6.56 -12.03
C CYS A 147 12.30 -6.80 -10.75
N TRP A 148 12.93 -7.28 -9.68
CA TRP A 148 12.30 -7.38 -8.36
C TRP A 148 13.32 -7.10 -7.26
N TYR A 149 12.88 -6.45 -6.20
CA TYR A 149 13.68 -6.14 -5.02
C TYR A 149 12.88 -6.56 -3.79
N VAL A 150 13.54 -7.20 -2.85
CA VAL A 150 12.95 -7.59 -1.57
C VAL A 150 13.73 -6.88 -0.48
N HIS A 151 13.01 -6.19 0.40
CA HIS A 151 13.57 -5.59 1.61
C HIS A 151 12.91 -6.19 2.83
N GLU A 152 13.73 -6.44 3.85
CA GLU A 152 13.31 -6.93 5.15
C GLU A 152 13.42 -5.80 6.16
N TYR A 153 12.28 -5.43 6.75
CA TYR A 153 12.24 -4.48 7.86
C TYR A 153 11.86 -5.22 9.15
N THR A 154 12.85 -5.40 10.02
CA THR A 154 12.68 -6.00 11.36
C THR A 154 12.65 -4.91 12.42
N PHE A 155 11.68 -5.01 13.34
CA PHE A 155 11.44 -4.06 14.41
C PHE A 155 11.08 -4.79 15.71
N THR A 156 11.22 -4.09 16.84
CA THR A 156 10.93 -4.62 18.17
C THR A 156 10.04 -3.63 18.92
N PRO A 157 8.71 -3.83 18.93
CA PRO A 157 7.83 -2.93 19.66
C PRO A 157 7.96 -3.14 21.16
N THR A 158 8.12 -2.06 21.92
CA THR A 158 8.25 -2.11 23.39
C THR A 158 7.04 -1.57 24.11
N GLU A 159 6.20 -0.78 23.43
CA GLU A 159 5.02 -0.16 24.00
C GLU A 159 3.75 -0.95 23.62
N PRO A 160 2.96 -1.41 24.60
CA PRO A 160 1.69 -2.07 24.31
C PRO A 160 0.67 -1.08 23.73
N ALA A 161 -0.05 -1.52 22.70
CA ALA A 161 -1.19 -0.80 22.15
C ALA A 161 -2.18 -1.76 21.48
N CYS A 162 -3.45 -1.38 21.50
CA CYS A 162 -4.51 -2.17 20.87
C CYS A 162 -4.31 -2.30 19.35
N LEU A 163 -3.82 -1.24 18.69
CA LEU A 163 -3.66 -1.22 17.25
C LEU A 163 -2.53 -0.27 16.83
N TYR A 164 -1.55 -0.84 16.13
CA TYR A 164 -0.62 -0.13 15.28
C TYR A 164 -0.98 -0.35 13.81
N GLU A 165 -0.76 0.69 13.00
CA GLU A 165 -0.84 0.62 11.55
C GLU A 165 0.47 1.08 10.93
N THR A 166 1.05 0.26 10.05
CA THR A 166 2.21 0.60 9.24
C THR A 166 1.80 0.79 7.78
N ASN A 167 2.07 1.98 7.25
CA ASN A 167 1.92 2.31 5.84
C ASN A 167 3.30 2.36 5.20
N ILE A 168 3.41 1.87 3.97
CA ILE A 168 4.69 1.83 3.24
C ILE A 168 4.54 2.66 1.97
N CYS A 169 5.34 3.72 1.89
CA CYS A 169 5.45 4.57 0.70
C CYS A 169 6.75 4.25 -0.03
N ALA A 170 6.71 4.23 -1.35
CA ALA A 170 7.87 4.00 -2.19
C ALA A 170 8.05 5.13 -3.21
N ARG A 171 9.30 5.51 -3.47
CA ARG A 171 9.66 6.46 -4.51
C ARG A 171 10.89 5.98 -5.26
N ILE A 172 10.91 6.20 -6.57
CA ILE A 172 12.11 5.99 -7.37
C ILE A 172 12.85 7.33 -7.45
N CYS A 173 14.09 7.35 -7.00
CA CYS A 173 14.99 8.51 -7.01
C CYS A 173 16.07 8.32 -8.09
N ASN A 174 16.59 9.39 -8.67
CA ASN A 174 17.76 9.33 -9.57
C ASN A 174 19.08 9.27 -8.77
N CYS A 175 20.22 9.30 -9.46
CA CYS A 175 21.56 9.36 -8.83
C CYS A 175 21.81 10.56 -7.91
N ASP A 176 20.98 11.61 -7.98
CA ASP A 176 21.10 12.83 -7.18
C ASP A 176 20.12 12.83 -5.99
N ASP A 177 19.55 11.67 -5.65
CA ASP A 177 18.52 11.48 -4.61
C ASP A 177 17.23 12.30 -4.84
N ILE A 178 16.97 12.68 -6.09
CA ILE A 178 15.76 13.44 -6.47
C ILE A 178 14.66 12.45 -6.89
N PRO A 179 13.47 12.48 -6.25
CA PRO A 179 12.34 11.66 -6.68
C PRO A 179 11.94 11.95 -8.12
N ILE A 180 11.93 10.91 -8.95
CA ILE A 180 11.57 10.99 -10.35
C ILE A 180 10.04 10.87 -10.45
N GLN A 181 9.37 11.96 -10.81
CA GLN A 181 7.96 11.89 -11.19
C GLN A 181 7.82 11.21 -12.56
N PRO A 182 6.85 10.31 -12.79
CA PRO A 182 5.69 9.96 -11.96
C PRO A 182 5.86 8.74 -11.02
N PHE A 183 7.08 8.35 -10.66
CA PHE A 183 7.35 7.09 -9.96
C PHE A 183 7.20 7.20 -8.42
N GLY A 184 5.99 7.50 -7.96
CA GLY A 184 5.58 7.33 -6.56
C GLY A 184 4.55 6.20 -6.42
N ALA A 185 4.66 5.41 -5.35
CA ALA A 185 3.68 4.37 -5.01
C ALA A 185 3.53 4.24 -3.50
N PHE A 186 2.52 3.50 -3.09
CA PHE A 186 2.36 3.01 -1.72
C PHE A 186 1.86 1.57 -1.76
N VAL A 187 2.12 0.81 -0.71
CA VAL A 187 1.66 -0.58 -0.63
C VAL A 187 0.14 -0.62 -0.57
N ARG A 188 -0.44 -1.33 -1.54
CA ARG A 188 -1.89 -1.59 -1.61
C ARG A 188 -2.23 -3.04 -1.38
N TRP A 189 -1.28 -3.93 -1.60
CA TRP A 189 -1.47 -5.36 -1.43
C TRP A 189 -0.64 -5.82 -0.25
N VAL A 190 -1.30 -6.38 0.75
CA VAL A 190 -0.65 -7.00 1.91
C VAL A 190 -1.02 -8.47 1.91
N PHE A 191 -0.03 -9.34 1.83
CA PHE A 191 -0.26 -10.77 2.03
C PHE A 191 -0.29 -11.06 3.53
N ASP A 192 -1.49 -11.31 4.03
CA ASP A 192 -1.70 -11.69 5.42
C ASP A 192 -1.48 -13.20 5.58
N LEU A 193 -0.66 -13.56 6.56
CA LEU A 193 -0.30 -14.94 6.88
C LEU A 193 -1.24 -15.55 7.93
N ASP A 194 -2.08 -14.76 8.58
CA ASP A 194 -2.99 -15.26 9.59
C ASP A 194 -4.17 -16.02 8.98
N PHE A 195 -4.49 -17.15 9.62
CA PHE A 195 -5.67 -17.92 9.29
C PHE A 195 -6.92 -17.28 9.87
N ASP A 196 -7.88 -16.99 9.00
CA ASP A 196 -9.22 -16.60 9.43
C ASP A 196 -10.10 -17.84 9.64
N LEU A 197 -10.85 -17.86 10.75
CA LEU A 197 -11.76 -18.96 11.10
C LEU A 197 -12.90 -19.15 10.07
N PHE A 198 -13.33 -18.08 9.42
CA PHE A 198 -14.49 -18.08 8.52
C PHE A 198 -14.09 -18.20 7.04
N PHE A 199 -12.88 -17.76 6.68
CA PHE A 199 -12.41 -17.71 5.29
C PHE A 199 -11.18 -18.56 5.01
N GLY A 200 -10.57 -19.16 6.04
CA GLY A 200 -9.80 -20.39 5.93
C GLY A 200 -8.39 -20.30 5.34
N SER A 201 -7.80 -19.12 5.13
CA SER A 201 -6.42 -19.07 4.63
C SER A 201 -5.74 -17.70 4.77
N PRO A 202 -4.39 -17.70 4.76
CA PRO A 202 -3.59 -16.57 4.29
C PRO A 202 -4.17 -16.00 3.01
N SER A 203 -4.25 -14.68 2.90
CA SER A 203 -4.89 -14.04 1.75
C SER A 203 -4.22 -12.74 1.38
N LEU A 204 -4.33 -12.38 0.09
CA LEU A 204 -3.87 -11.10 -0.40
C LEU A 204 -4.96 -10.06 -0.18
N GLU A 205 -4.73 -9.15 0.76
CA GLU A 205 -5.66 -8.07 1.10
C GLU A 205 -5.36 -6.82 0.28
N PHE A 206 -6.40 -6.18 -0.27
CA PHE A 206 -6.29 -4.96 -1.08
C PHE A 206 -6.71 -3.70 -0.32
N ASN A 207 -5.94 -2.63 -0.49
CA ASN A 207 -6.08 -1.32 0.16
C ASN A 207 -6.20 -1.43 1.70
N ARG A 208 -5.35 -2.26 2.30
CA ARG A 208 -5.24 -2.35 3.76
C ARG A 208 -3.82 -2.08 4.22
N PRO A 209 -3.64 -1.26 5.26
CA PRO A 209 -2.33 -1.11 5.89
C PRO A 209 -1.98 -2.40 6.64
N ILE A 210 -0.70 -2.53 6.95
CA ILE A 210 -0.22 -3.59 7.83
C ILE A 210 -0.70 -3.26 9.25
N ARG A 211 -1.37 -4.21 9.89
CA ARG A 211 -2.01 -4.02 11.21
C ARG A 211 -1.50 -5.04 12.20
N PHE A 212 -1.18 -4.59 13.40
CA PHE A 212 -0.80 -5.46 14.50
C PHE A 212 -1.15 -4.84 15.86
N MET A 213 -1.34 -5.69 16.86
CA MET A 213 -1.47 -5.33 18.26
C MET A 213 -0.14 -5.63 18.96
N VAL A 214 0.23 -4.80 19.92
CA VAL A 214 1.35 -5.09 20.82
C VAL A 214 0.79 -5.38 22.20
N SER A 215 1.01 -6.59 22.69
CA SER A 215 0.53 -7.05 23.98
C SER A 215 1.68 -7.10 25.00
N ASP A 216 1.35 -6.97 26.28
CA ASP A 216 2.25 -7.24 27.39
C ASP A 216 1.64 -8.40 28.19
N PHE A 217 2.00 -9.64 27.86
CA PHE A 217 1.46 -10.83 28.52
C PHE A 217 1.72 -10.90 30.04
N GLN A 218 2.61 -10.06 30.59
CA GLN A 218 2.80 -9.97 32.05
C GLN A 218 1.78 -9.04 32.72
N LYS A 219 1.15 -8.13 31.97
CA LYS A 219 0.04 -7.31 32.45
C LYS A 219 -1.28 -8.05 32.20
N GLY A 220 -1.90 -8.51 33.29
CA GLY A 220 -3.25 -9.07 33.22
C GLY A 220 -4.28 -8.08 32.67
N CYS A 221 -5.44 -8.58 32.24
CA CYS A 221 -6.55 -7.74 31.78
C CYS A 221 -6.94 -6.74 32.86
N GLN A 222 -7.04 -5.46 32.50
CA GLN A 222 -7.64 -4.46 33.38
C GLN A 222 -9.12 -4.78 33.56
N THR A 223 -9.62 -4.71 34.79
CA THR A 223 -11.05 -4.82 35.05
C THR A 223 -11.76 -3.62 34.45
N CYS A 224 -12.71 -3.84 33.54
CA CYS A 224 -13.60 -2.78 33.08
C CYS A 224 -14.48 -2.35 34.26
N SER A 225 -14.31 -1.10 34.71
CA SER A 225 -15.16 -0.45 35.72
C SER A 225 -16.37 0.23 35.08
#